data_AF-A0A836LHS5-F1
#
_entry.id   AF-A0A836LHS5-F1
#
_cell.length_a   1.000
_cell.length_b   1.000
_cell.length_c   1.000
_cell.angle_alpha   90.00
_cell.angle_beta   90.00
_cell.angle_gamma   90.00
#
_symmetry.space_group_name_H-M   'P 1'
#
loop_
_entity.id
_entity.type
_entity.pdbx_description
1 polymer ?
#
loop_
_entity_poly.entity_id
_entity_poly.type
_entity_poly.pdbx_seq_one_letter_code
_entity_poly.pdbx_strand_id
1 'polypeptide(L)'
;MKRSSNGNASDAHHPALSFHREVLITQEWSKIRREFLQALESVAATGVVQWREPRKLWRHAQEALGKWILSQVARVHLPAPCASHEGPSPRTPSLARFFEADIRFFPSAEQLERAMANAAVVQSSPTAVMDNSTIKGKEELRTYDEQLVRDLSIKSNGTHDPAAVAALVQLVKDFSFAKRCVAAAEAVEAGMQDITPTQALKPCIRRLEADDPQRTPQQQRISGPIAEVSVLWPRHWSREQRRDCPPVSLPWAAMEKLRMCYHFFSEVSEQEHYDKDEVSADASQRRFELRAATVILRYEGGLATGSLQLCADTRLKQHLHAAGYHVMDLCASPINAYMKLPRSGKFKGAADTGSDVDVDKEAPNHFCSAFFDTDRYFGSLGSAVAVDPERMYSDAVINPDGKPLLLTLDVPYDEDLCELLFQKLVRDMRNATASGRASPAVVDYVLVLPLWWDIRMRIEKRFFGSTDVAIDSSPSNSASVPSLDVAQIVQERAAMLRQGYTVPYSWPEALTAAAGDARIGTTAASGAWVCFDGVFIDDGYGYFCTATNKWLHGVTATEVIGLAQPRASPPLKRALESFYVVPAVL
;
A
#
# COMPACT_ATOMS: atom_id res chain seq x y z
N MET A 1 20.70 -15.07 -32.25
CA MET A 1 19.43 -14.32 -32.04
C MET A 1 18.40 -14.74 -33.06
N LYS A 2 17.51 -15.67 -32.71
CA LYS A 2 16.34 -15.99 -33.54
C LYS A 2 15.13 -15.24 -33.03
N ARG A 3 14.49 -14.54 -33.96
CA ARG A 3 13.16 -13.92 -33.83
C ARG A 3 12.19 -14.95 -33.25
N SER A 4 11.38 -14.54 -32.28
CA SER A 4 10.24 -15.34 -31.84
C SER A 4 9.38 -15.70 -33.06
N SER A 5 8.78 -16.89 -33.03
CA SER A 5 7.94 -17.44 -34.11
C SER A 5 6.71 -16.61 -34.45
N ASN A 6 6.44 -15.54 -33.70
CA ASN A 6 5.54 -14.44 -34.05
C ASN A 6 6.37 -13.16 -34.15
N GLY A 7 6.75 -12.77 -35.37
CA GLY A 7 7.66 -11.65 -35.60
C GLY A 7 7.19 -10.32 -35.01
N ASN A 8 8.18 -9.53 -34.55
CA ASN A 8 8.18 -8.07 -34.33
C ASN A 8 7.82 -7.46 -32.96
N ALA A 9 7.64 -8.22 -31.87
CA ALA A 9 7.60 -7.60 -30.53
C ALA A 9 8.76 -8.09 -29.66
N SER A 10 9.62 -7.17 -29.20
CA SER A 10 10.51 -7.43 -28.07
C SER A 10 9.65 -7.80 -26.85
N ASP A 11 10.12 -8.74 -26.03
CA ASP A 11 9.45 -9.09 -24.76
C ASP A 11 9.34 -7.82 -23.89
N ALA A 12 8.13 -7.27 -23.75
CA ALA A 12 7.88 -6.04 -23.01
C ALA A 12 8.29 -6.15 -21.53
N HIS A 13 8.37 -7.37 -21.01
CA HIS A 13 8.81 -7.65 -19.65
C HIS A 13 10.31 -7.90 -19.54
N HIS A 14 11.09 -7.81 -20.62
CA HIS A 14 12.55 -7.98 -20.56
C HIS A 14 13.17 -7.04 -19.51
N PRO A 15 14.02 -7.50 -18.58
CA PRO A 15 14.52 -6.69 -17.45
C PRO A 15 15.12 -5.33 -17.87
N ALA A 16 15.89 -5.31 -18.95
CA ALA A 16 16.47 -4.08 -19.52
C ALA A 16 15.40 -3.09 -20.03
N LEU A 17 14.35 -3.58 -20.70
CA LEU A 17 13.26 -2.75 -21.20
C LEU A 17 12.38 -2.25 -20.07
N SER A 18 12.12 -3.08 -19.05
CA SER A 18 11.41 -2.66 -17.84
C SER A 18 12.13 -1.52 -17.11
N PHE A 19 13.46 -1.63 -16.94
CA PHE A 19 14.24 -0.56 -16.33
C PHE A 19 14.21 0.73 -17.17
N HIS A 20 14.41 0.64 -18.49
CA HIS A 20 14.33 1.80 -19.38
C HIS A 20 12.96 2.50 -19.29
N ARG A 21 11.87 1.73 -19.35
CA ARG A 21 10.51 2.22 -19.19
C ARG A 21 10.32 2.96 -17.87
N GLU A 22 10.87 2.42 -16.77
CA GLU A 22 10.76 3.05 -15.45
C GLU A 22 11.50 4.38 -15.35
N VAL A 23 12.63 4.52 -16.05
CA VAL A 23 13.33 5.80 -16.17
C VAL A 23 12.41 6.82 -16.86
N LEU A 24 11.78 6.47 -17.99
CA LEU A 24 10.85 7.35 -18.70
C LEU A 24 9.65 7.73 -17.82
N ILE A 25 9.08 6.75 -17.09
CA ILE A 25 8.00 6.99 -16.12
C ILE A 25 8.44 8.02 -15.07
N THR A 26 9.64 7.85 -14.50
CA THR A 26 10.17 8.77 -13.48
C THR A 26 10.40 10.17 -14.04
N GLN A 27 10.82 10.30 -15.30
CA GLN A 27 11.00 11.59 -15.98
C GLN A 27 9.68 12.34 -16.13
N GLU A 28 8.66 11.69 -16.71
CA GLU A 28 7.33 12.30 -16.87
C GLU A 28 6.70 12.61 -15.51
N TRP A 29 6.88 11.73 -14.52
CA TRP A 29 6.37 11.94 -13.18
C TRP A 29 6.99 13.16 -12.49
N SER A 30 8.32 13.31 -12.58
CA SER A 30 9.03 14.46 -12.01
C SER A 30 8.63 15.77 -12.68
N LYS A 31 8.33 15.74 -13.98
CA LYS A 31 7.78 16.88 -14.71
C LYS A 31 6.39 17.26 -14.17
N ILE A 32 5.46 16.31 -14.09
CA ILE A 32 4.11 16.54 -13.55
C ILE A 32 4.17 17.10 -12.13
N ARG A 33 4.98 16.51 -11.23
CA ARG A 33 5.12 16.99 -9.84
C ARG A 33 5.59 18.44 -9.76
N ARG A 34 6.56 18.83 -10.59
CA ARG A 34 7.07 20.20 -10.63
C ARG A 34 6.03 21.19 -11.15
N GLU A 35 5.30 20.83 -12.19
CA GLU A 35 4.21 21.66 -12.72
C GLU A 35 3.08 21.81 -11.69
N PHE A 36 2.76 20.74 -10.95
CA PHE A 36 1.77 20.82 -9.87
C PHE A 36 2.25 21.70 -8.71
N LEU A 37 3.50 21.56 -8.29
CA LEU A 37 4.09 22.44 -7.27
C LEU A 37 3.99 23.91 -7.67
N GLN A 38 4.30 24.24 -8.94
CA GLN A 38 4.14 25.60 -9.46
C GLN A 38 2.68 26.08 -9.44
N ALA A 39 1.71 25.19 -9.70
CA ALA A 39 0.29 25.51 -9.56
C ALA A 39 -0.09 25.81 -8.10
N LEU A 40 0.41 25.02 -7.14
CA LEU A 40 0.18 25.26 -5.70
C LEU A 40 0.81 26.57 -5.22
N GLU A 41 1.98 26.93 -5.73
CA GLU A 41 2.65 28.21 -5.45
C GLU A 41 1.89 29.39 -6.07
N SER A 42 1.38 29.21 -7.29
CA SER A 42 0.61 30.23 -8.00
C SER A 42 -0.70 30.55 -7.30
N VAL A 43 -1.44 29.54 -6.82
CA VAL A 43 -2.67 29.79 -6.05
C VAL A 43 -2.36 30.44 -4.71
N ALA A 44 -1.23 30.10 -4.07
CA ALA A 44 -0.79 30.75 -2.84
C ALA A 44 -0.50 32.25 -3.05
N ALA A 45 0.09 32.61 -4.19
CA ALA A 45 0.42 33.99 -4.53
C ALA A 45 -0.83 34.89 -4.69
N THR A 46 -2.01 34.31 -4.94
CA THR A 46 -3.28 35.06 -4.97
C THR A 46 -3.73 35.53 -3.59
N GLY A 47 -3.17 34.98 -2.51
CA GLY A 47 -3.58 35.23 -1.12
C GLY A 47 -4.84 34.51 -0.68
N VAL A 48 -5.57 33.87 -1.60
CA VAL A 48 -6.83 33.13 -1.31
C VAL A 48 -6.56 31.82 -0.59
N VAL A 49 -5.52 31.09 -1.00
CA VAL A 49 -5.10 29.84 -0.35
C VAL A 49 -3.86 30.09 0.50
N GLN A 50 -3.95 29.86 1.81
CA GLN A 50 -2.82 29.96 2.71
C GLN A 50 -2.46 28.57 3.24
N TRP A 51 -1.24 28.13 2.97
CA TRP A 51 -0.78 26.81 3.39
C TRP A 51 -0.35 26.82 4.86
N ARG A 52 -0.74 25.81 5.64
CA ARG A 52 -0.31 25.66 7.04
C ARG A 52 1.21 25.46 7.12
N GLU A 53 1.77 24.72 6.16
CA GLU A 53 3.20 24.42 6.07
C GLU A 53 3.77 24.84 4.70
N PRO A 54 3.93 26.14 4.42
CA PRO A 54 4.30 26.62 3.07
C PRO A 54 5.68 26.14 2.62
N ARG A 55 6.57 25.77 3.55
CA ARG A 55 7.90 25.20 3.25
C ARG A 55 7.86 23.72 2.86
N LYS A 56 6.69 23.07 2.96
CA LYS A 56 6.51 21.63 2.70
C LYS A 56 5.57 21.36 1.52
N LEU A 57 5.32 22.35 0.66
CA LEU A 57 4.44 22.19 -0.52
C LEU A 57 4.88 21.06 -1.45
N TRP A 58 6.19 20.89 -1.65
CA TRP A 58 6.72 19.78 -2.44
C TRP A 58 6.28 18.42 -1.89
N ARG A 59 6.22 18.27 -0.56
CA ARG A 59 5.78 17.04 0.12
C ARG A 59 4.27 16.87 -0.03
N HIS A 60 3.50 17.95 0.13
CA HIS A 60 2.06 17.91 -0.02
C HIS A 60 1.63 17.54 -1.45
N ALA A 61 2.30 18.11 -2.46
CA ALA A 61 2.13 17.76 -3.87
C ALA A 61 2.41 16.27 -4.11
N GLN A 62 3.55 15.79 -3.60
CA GLN A 62 3.95 14.40 -3.76
C GLN A 62 2.96 13.41 -3.14
N GLU A 63 2.55 13.65 -1.90
CA GLU A 63 1.58 12.81 -1.21
C GLU A 63 0.24 12.77 -1.96
N ALA A 64 -0.30 13.93 -2.31
CA ALA A 64 -1.65 14.00 -2.89
C ALA A 64 -1.71 13.39 -4.31
N LEU A 65 -0.71 13.65 -5.16
CA LEU A 65 -0.64 13.03 -6.48
C LEU A 65 -0.36 11.52 -6.40
N GLY A 66 0.49 11.09 -5.45
CA GLY A 66 0.81 9.67 -5.25
C GLY A 66 -0.40 8.84 -4.82
N LYS A 67 -1.21 9.37 -3.89
CA LYS A 67 -2.50 8.77 -3.50
C LYS A 67 -3.41 8.61 -4.70
N TRP A 68 -3.64 9.69 -5.45
CA TRP A 68 -4.48 9.65 -6.64
C TRP A 68 -4.05 8.56 -7.63
N ILE A 69 -2.73 8.41 -7.90
CA ILE A 69 -2.21 7.32 -8.75
C ILE A 69 -2.56 5.94 -8.18
N LEU A 70 -2.32 5.71 -6.88
CA LEU A 70 -2.62 4.44 -6.22
C LEU A 70 -4.12 4.10 -6.28
N SER A 71 -4.99 5.09 -6.02
CA SER A 71 -6.45 4.94 -6.14
C SER A 71 -6.86 4.57 -7.57
N GLN A 72 -6.33 5.25 -8.59
CA GLN A 72 -6.66 4.91 -9.98
C GLN A 72 -6.15 3.53 -10.38
N VAL A 73 -4.91 3.19 -10.02
CA VAL A 73 -4.33 1.87 -10.28
C VAL A 73 -5.19 0.79 -9.65
N ALA A 74 -5.60 0.94 -8.39
CA ALA A 74 -6.48 -0.01 -7.72
C ALA A 74 -7.83 -0.20 -8.44
N ARG A 75 -8.42 0.86 -9.01
CA ARG A 75 -9.69 0.78 -9.74
C ARG A 75 -9.59 0.04 -11.06
N VAL A 76 -8.43 0.12 -11.72
CA VAL A 76 -8.15 -0.65 -12.96
C VAL A 76 -8.16 -2.15 -12.70
N HIS A 77 -7.81 -2.58 -11.48
CA HIS A 77 -7.84 -3.99 -11.06
C HIS A 77 -9.26 -4.54 -10.84
N LEU A 78 -10.30 -3.70 -10.79
CA LEU A 78 -11.68 -4.16 -10.58
C LEU A 78 -12.23 -4.82 -11.85
N PRO A 79 -12.88 -6.00 -11.75
CA PRO A 79 -13.43 -6.70 -12.90
C PRO A 79 -14.52 -5.87 -13.59
N ALA A 80 -14.53 -5.88 -14.93
CA ALA A 80 -15.57 -5.22 -15.70
C ALA A 80 -16.94 -5.91 -15.47
N PRO A 81 -18.07 -5.18 -15.47
CA PRO A 81 -19.39 -5.70 -15.10
C PRO A 81 -19.92 -6.87 -15.97
N CYS A 82 -19.32 -7.15 -17.12
CA CYS A 82 -19.82 -8.11 -18.12
C CYS A 82 -18.92 -9.34 -18.37
N ALA A 83 -17.89 -9.60 -17.57
CA ALA A 83 -17.07 -10.81 -17.76
C ALA A 83 -17.70 -12.01 -17.03
N SER A 84 -18.61 -12.72 -17.70
CA SER A 84 -19.04 -14.05 -17.27
C SER A 84 -17.85 -15.02 -17.23
N HIS A 85 -17.58 -15.61 -16.07
CA HIS A 85 -16.65 -16.73 -15.94
C HIS A 85 -17.24 -17.98 -16.61
N GLU A 86 -16.95 -18.19 -17.90
CA GLU A 86 -17.21 -19.47 -18.56
C GLU A 86 -15.97 -20.40 -18.50
N GLY A 87 -16.16 -21.56 -17.86
CA GLY A 87 -15.49 -22.82 -18.22
C GLY A 87 -14.23 -23.23 -17.43
N PRO A 88 -14.15 -24.48 -16.93
CA PRO A 88 -12.93 -25.04 -16.31
C PRO A 88 -12.03 -25.66 -17.39
N SER A 89 -10.84 -25.10 -17.62
CA SER A 89 -9.79 -25.76 -18.40
C SER A 89 -8.64 -26.21 -17.49
N PRO A 90 -8.22 -27.49 -17.53
CA PRO A 90 -7.18 -28.01 -16.65
C PRO A 90 -5.78 -27.83 -17.27
N ARG A 91 -4.81 -27.52 -16.40
CA ARG A 91 -3.33 -27.43 -16.60
C ARG A 91 -2.71 -26.03 -16.79
N THR A 92 -2.85 -25.18 -15.77
CA THR A 92 -1.76 -24.45 -15.07
C THR A 92 -2.38 -23.81 -13.81
N PRO A 93 -1.84 -23.96 -12.58
CA PRO A 93 -2.43 -23.35 -11.39
C PRO A 93 -2.14 -21.84 -11.44
N SER A 94 -3.21 -21.03 -11.36
CA SER A 94 -3.57 -20.18 -10.21
C SER A 94 -3.14 -18.71 -10.37
N LEU A 95 -4.08 -17.82 -10.01
CA LEU A 95 -4.12 -16.34 -10.11
C LEU A 95 -4.28 -15.70 -11.51
N ALA A 96 -5.38 -14.97 -11.67
CA ALA A 96 -5.57 -13.77 -12.51
C ALA A 96 -4.79 -13.64 -13.83
N ARG A 97 -4.81 -14.64 -14.73
CA ARG A 97 -4.06 -14.59 -16.00
C ARG A 97 -4.56 -13.57 -17.03
N PHE A 98 -5.55 -12.73 -16.72
CA PHE A 98 -6.00 -11.66 -17.61
C PHE A 98 -6.31 -10.40 -16.79
N PHE A 99 -5.67 -9.28 -17.17
CA PHE A 99 -5.80 -7.88 -16.71
C PHE A 99 -4.72 -7.28 -15.79
N GLU A 100 -4.00 -8.02 -14.93
CA GLU A 100 -3.01 -7.37 -14.03
C GLU A 100 -1.65 -7.04 -14.69
N ALA A 101 -1.28 -7.74 -15.78
CA ALA A 101 0.00 -7.52 -16.46
C ALA A 101 0.08 -6.23 -17.30
N ASP A 102 -1.07 -5.62 -17.63
CA ASP A 102 -1.16 -4.37 -18.40
C ASP A 102 -1.24 -3.12 -17.52
N ILE A 103 -1.02 -3.28 -16.21
CA ILE A 103 -1.18 -2.20 -15.25
C ILE A 103 0.06 -1.33 -15.26
N ARG A 104 -0.19 -0.04 -15.44
CA ARG A 104 0.83 0.98 -15.69
C ARG A 104 0.84 1.95 -14.52
N PHE A 105 2.00 2.54 -14.28
CA PHE A 105 2.11 3.65 -13.33
C PHE A 105 1.19 4.81 -13.71
N PHE A 106 1.16 5.17 -15.00
CA PHE A 106 0.19 6.11 -15.55
C PHE A 106 -0.98 5.35 -16.18
N PRO A 107 -2.21 5.50 -15.65
CA PRO A 107 -3.39 4.93 -16.29
C PRO A 107 -3.56 5.49 -17.72
N SER A 108 -3.79 4.60 -18.69
CA SER A 108 -4.18 4.99 -20.04
C SER A 108 -5.60 5.57 -20.08
N ALA A 109 -5.99 6.22 -21.17
CA ALA A 109 -7.36 6.71 -21.36
C ALA A 109 -8.38 5.58 -21.19
N GLU A 110 -8.13 4.43 -21.81
CA GLU A 110 -8.99 3.24 -21.71
C GLU A 110 -9.07 2.69 -20.27
N GLN A 111 -7.96 2.72 -19.52
CA GLN A 111 -7.93 2.30 -18.11
C GLN A 111 -8.75 3.25 -17.23
N LEU A 112 -8.70 4.55 -17.48
CA LEU A 112 -9.51 5.54 -16.77
C LEU A 112 -11.00 5.40 -17.12
N GLU A 113 -11.34 5.19 -18.39
CA GLU A 113 -12.73 4.94 -18.82
C GLU A 113 -13.31 3.68 -18.16
N ARG A 114 -12.52 2.60 -18.08
CA ARG A 114 -12.90 1.37 -17.35
C ARG A 114 -13.08 1.62 -15.85
N ALA A 115 -12.14 2.33 -15.22
CA ALA A 115 -12.24 2.69 -13.81
C ALA A 115 -13.53 3.49 -13.51
N MET A 116 -13.91 4.40 -14.40
CA MET A 116 -15.15 5.17 -14.30
C MET A 116 -16.41 4.31 -14.46
N ALA A 117 -16.43 3.40 -15.43
CA ALA A 117 -17.57 2.49 -15.62
C ALA A 117 -17.81 1.63 -14.38
N ASN A 118 -16.73 1.15 -13.74
CA ASN A 118 -16.80 0.38 -12.50
C ASN A 118 -17.36 1.22 -11.32
N ALA A 119 -17.02 2.50 -11.24
CA ALA A 119 -17.50 3.41 -10.18
C ALA A 119 -19.01 3.66 -10.24
N ALA A 120 -19.58 3.80 -11.45
CA ALA A 120 -21.01 4.06 -11.64
C ALA A 120 -21.91 2.89 -11.20
N VAL A 121 -21.41 1.65 -11.29
CA VAL A 121 -22.14 0.44 -10.90
C VAL A 121 -22.15 0.25 -9.38
N VAL A 122 -21.07 0.63 -8.68
CA VAL A 122 -21.00 0.53 -7.21
C VAL A 122 -21.98 1.50 -6.53
N GLN A 123 -22.24 2.66 -7.14
CA GLN A 123 -23.19 3.65 -6.62
C GLN A 123 -24.66 3.35 -6.93
N SER A 124 -24.96 2.42 -7.85
CA SER A 124 -26.33 2.00 -8.18
C SER A 124 -26.79 0.80 -7.33
N SER A 125 -26.89 1.00 -6.02
CA SER A 125 -27.76 0.15 -5.18
C SER A 125 -29.24 0.59 -5.31
N PRO A 126 -30.23 -0.31 -5.13
CA PRO A 126 -31.60 -0.14 -5.64
C PRO A 126 -32.49 0.87 -4.90
N THR A 127 -31.94 1.73 -4.05
CA THR A 127 -32.72 2.61 -3.16
C THR A 127 -32.70 4.09 -3.52
N ALA A 128 -32.00 4.50 -4.58
CA ALA A 128 -32.02 5.89 -5.04
C ALA A 128 -32.98 6.07 -6.24
N VAL A 129 -34.28 6.06 -5.96
CA VAL A 129 -35.30 6.52 -6.91
C VAL A 129 -35.67 7.95 -6.55
N MET A 130 -35.58 8.82 -7.57
CA MET A 130 -35.94 10.25 -7.64
C MET A 130 -34.91 11.24 -7.07
N ASP A 131 -34.04 11.76 -7.93
CA ASP A 131 -34.30 13.11 -8.47
C ASP A 131 -33.50 13.31 -9.77
N ASN A 132 -34.23 13.27 -10.89
CA ASN A 132 -33.67 13.45 -12.23
C ASN A 132 -33.85 14.91 -12.62
N SER A 133 -32.89 15.77 -12.27
CA SER A 133 -32.81 17.07 -12.91
C SER A 133 -31.35 17.54 -13.10
N THR A 134 -30.99 17.60 -14.38
CA THR A 134 -30.21 18.69 -14.98
C THR A 134 -28.70 18.76 -14.72
N ILE A 135 -27.90 17.86 -15.33
CA ILE A 135 -26.61 18.27 -15.95
C ILE A 135 -26.38 17.45 -17.23
N LYS A 136 -26.91 17.94 -18.37
CA LYS A 136 -26.41 17.60 -19.70
C LYS A 136 -25.43 18.69 -20.10
N GLY A 137 -24.13 18.40 -20.04
CA GLY A 137 -23.09 19.29 -20.52
C GLY A 137 -21.70 18.79 -20.14
N LYS A 138 -21.00 18.19 -21.12
CA LYS A 138 -19.62 17.67 -21.05
C LYS A 138 -19.38 16.68 -19.90
N GLU A 139 -19.35 15.40 -20.25
CA GLU A 139 -18.79 14.34 -19.41
C GLU A 139 -17.28 14.62 -19.19
N GLU A 140 -16.98 15.55 -18.28
CA GLU A 140 -15.67 15.60 -17.62
C GLU A 140 -15.52 14.25 -16.94
N LEU A 141 -14.42 13.55 -17.26
CA LEU A 141 -13.99 12.34 -16.57
C LEU A 141 -14.20 12.60 -15.07
N ARG A 142 -15.11 11.86 -14.42
CA ARG A 142 -15.24 11.85 -12.95
C ARG A 142 -14.02 11.10 -12.41
N THR A 143 -12.86 11.72 -12.56
CA THR A 143 -11.65 11.36 -11.84
C THR A 143 -11.88 11.79 -10.40
N TYR A 144 -11.43 10.98 -9.44
CA TYR A 144 -11.63 11.18 -8.00
C TYR A 144 -10.82 12.36 -7.44
N ASP A 145 -10.94 13.49 -8.12
CA ASP A 145 -10.26 14.73 -7.88
C ASP A 145 -10.78 15.36 -6.58
N GLU A 146 -11.95 14.95 -6.09
CA GLU A 146 -12.47 15.28 -4.78
C GLU A 146 -11.50 14.90 -3.64
N GLN A 147 -10.88 13.71 -3.71
CA GLN A 147 -9.88 13.29 -2.72
C GLN A 147 -8.62 14.16 -2.79
N LEU A 148 -8.21 14.54 -4.01
CA LEU A 148 -7.08 15.46 -4.21
C LEU A 148 -7.40 16.85 -3.61
N VAL A 149 -8.59 17.40 -3.88
CA VAL A 149 -9.05 18.66 -3.27
C VAL A 149 -9.10 18.55 -1.75
N ARG A 150 -9.59 17.41 -1.23
CA ARG A 150 -9.64 17.12 0.20
C ARG A 150 -8.27 17.14 0.84
N ASP A 151 -7.30 16.38 0.31
CA ASP A 151 -5.93 16.34 0.81
C ASP A 151 -5.27 17.72 0.85
N LEU A 152 -5.50 18.56 -0.17
CA LEU A 152 -4.99 19.93 -0.21
C LEU A 152 -5.69 20.83 0.82
N SER A 153 -7.01 20.72 0.93
CA SER A 153 -7.83 21.58 1.81
C SER A 153 -7.53 21.36 3.30
N ILE A 154 -7.19 20.14 3.71
CA ILE A 154 -6.77 19.83 5.09
C ILE A 154 -5.42 20.51 5.43
N LYS A 155 -4.60 20.78 4.41
CA LYS A 155 -3.25 21.37 4.54
C LYS A 155 -3.22 22.88 4.34
N SER A 156 -4.34 23.52 3.99
CA SER A 156 -4.48 24.98 3.85
C SER A 156 -5.11 25.64 5.09
N ASN A 157 -5.57 26.88 4.98
CA ASN A 157 -6.24 27.71 6.01
C ASN A 157 -7.52 27.11 6.60
N GLY A 158 -7.79 25.83 6.36
CA GLY A 158 -8.95 25.11 6.88
C GLY A 158 -10.22 25.46 6.12
N THR A 159 -11.26 24.69 6.37
CA THR A 159 -12.40 24.55 5.45
C THR A 159 -13.62 25.36 5.83
N HIS A 160 -13.40 26.35 6.68
CA HIS A 160 -14.36 27.41 6.94
C HIS A 160 -14.25 28.55 5.92
N ASP A 161 -13.33 28.46 4.96
CA ASP A 161 -13.16 29.42 3.87
C ASP A 161 -13.62 28.81 2.53
N PRO A 162 -14.89 29.04 2.12
CA PRO A 162 -15.40 28.59 0.82
C PRO A 162 -14.60 29.12 -0.37
N ALA A 163 -13.95 30.28 -0.25
CA ALA A 163 -13.17 30.86 -1.34
C ALA A 163 -11.86 30.06 -1.55
N ALA A 164 -11.19 29.67 -0.46
CA ALA A 164 -10.02 28.80 -0.53
C ALA A 164 -10.37 27.43 -1.15
N VAL A 165 -11.49 26.82 -0.74
CA VAL A 165 -11.94 25.54 -1.30
C VAL A 165 -12.28 25.69 -2.78
N ALA A 166 -13.01 26.74 -3.18
CA ALA A 166 -13.33 27.00 -4.59
C ALA A 166 -12.07 27.21 -5.44
N ALA A 167 -11.06 27.90 -4.92
CA ALA A 167 -9.77 28.08 -5.59
C ALA A 167 -9.02 26.76 -5.77
N LEU A 168 -9.07 25.85 -4.77
CA LEU A 168 -8.46 24.52 -4.88
C LEU A 168 -9.19 23.63 -5.88
N VAL A 169 -10.53 23.65 -5.89
CA VAL A 169 -11.33 22.94 -6.91
C VAL A 169 -10.97 23.42 -8.31
N GLN A 170 -10.90 24.74 -8.50
CA GLN A 170 -10.52 25.33 -9.78
C GLN A 170 -9.08 24.95 -10.17
N LEU A 171 -8.13 24.99 -9.23
CA LEU A 171 -6.75 24.57 -9.46
C LEU A 171 -6.68 23.11 -9.94
N VAL A 172 -7.37 22.19 -9.27
CA VAL A 172 -7.34 20.77 -9.62
C VAL A 172 -7.95 20.53 -11.00
N LYS A 173 -9.08 21.20 -11.27
CA LYS A 173 -9.75 21.18 -12.59
C LYS A 173 -8.83 21.68 -13.70
N ASP A 174 -8.20 22.84 -13.50
CA ASP A 174 -7.30 23.46 -14.48
C ASP A 174 -6.01 22.65 -14.67
N PHE A 175 -5.49 22.07 -13.59
CA PHE A 175 -4.32 21.20 -13.67
C PHE A 175 -4.62 19.91 -14.45
N SER A 176 -5.83 19.37 -14.32
CA SER A 176 -6.33 18.21 -15.08
C SER A 176 -5.37 17.01 -15.04
N PHE A 177 -5.13 16.50 -13.84
CA PHE A 177 -4.10 15.49 -13.59
C PHE A 177 -4.30 14.21 -14.43
N ALA A 178 -5.54 13.77 -14.61
CA ALA A 178 -5.87 12.62 -15.45
C ALA A 178 -5.37 12.78 -16.90
N LYS A 179 -5.61 13.93 -17.54
CA LYS A 179 -5.12 14.19 -18.91
C LYS A 179 -3.61 14.16 -18.98
N ARG A 180 -2.93 14.66 -17.95
CA ARG A 180 -1.47 14.63 -17.85
C ARG A 180 -0.95 13.20 -17.69
N CYS A 181 -1.63 12.35 -16.94
CA CYS A 181 -1.30 10.93 -16.84
C CYS A 181 -1.45 10.22 -18.19
N VAL A 182 -2.53 10.48 -18.93
CA VAL A 182 -2.72 9.92 -20.28
C VAL A 182 -1.60 10.36 -21.21
N ALA A 183 -1.29 11.66 -21.25
CA ALA A 183 -0.20 12.19 -22.07
C ALA A 183 1.18 11.61 -21.67
N ALA A 184 1.41 11.41 -20.37
CA ALA A 184 2.63 10.77 -19.87
C ALA A 184 2.70 9.29 -20.27
N ALA A 185 1.59 8.55 -20.20
CA ALA A 185 1.53 7.17 -20.67
C ALA A 185 1.87 7.07 -22.18
N GLU A 186 1.31 7.96 -22.99
CA GLU A 186 1.61 8.06 -24.43
C GLU A 186 3.07 8.42 -24.69
N ALA A 187 3.62 9.38 -23.95
CA ALA A 187 5.03 9.77 -24.06
C ALA A 187 5.99 8.62 -23.69
N VAL A 188 5.65 7.84 -22.66
CA VAL A 188 6.41 6.63 -22.29
C VAL A 188 6.35 5.59 -23.41
N GLU A 189 5.17 5.31 -23.98
CA GLU A 189 5.07 4.37 -25.11
C GLU A 189 5.86 4.86 -26.33
N ALA A 190 5.79 6.15 -26.66
CA ALA A 190 6.57 6.74 -27.73
C ALA A 190 8.08 6.61 -27.48
N GLY A 191 8.52 6.84 -26.24
CA GLY A 191 9.94 6.68 -25.84
C GLY A 191 10.41 5.23 -25.83
N MET A 192 9.49 4.26 -25.75
CA MET A 192 9.79 2.83 -25.85
C MET A 192 9.79 2.30 -27.29
N GLN A 193 9.30 3.09 -28.26
CA GLN A 193 9.32 2.69 -29.67
C GLN A 193 10.76 2.45 -30.13
N ASP A 194 10.97 1.33 -30.81
CA ASP A 194 12.27 0.90 -31.37
C ASP A 194 13.39 0.64 -30.35
N ILE A 195 13.13 0.74 -29.04
CA ILE A 195 14.14 0.42 -28.01
C ILE A 195 14.33 -1.09 -27.92
N THR A 196 15.56 -1.53 -28.18
CA THR A 196 15.98 -2.92 -27.97
C THR A 196 16.66 -3.09 -26.60
N PRO A 197 16.69 -4.31 -26.03
CA PRO A 197 17.38 -4.56 -24.76
C PRO A 197 18.86 -4.12 -24.70
N THR A 198 19.56 -4.11 -25.84
CA THR A 198 20.96 -3.68 -25.93
C THR A 198 21.12 -2.16 -25.94
N GLN A 199 20.09 -1.43 -26.38
CA GLN A 199 20.02 0.04 -26.40
C GLN A 199 19.41 0.61 -25.12
N ALA A 200 18.73 -0.23 -24.32
CA ALA A 200 18.12 0.15 -23.07
C ALA A 200 19.12 0.80 -22.10
N LEU A 201 18.59 1.67 -21.24
CA LEU A 201 19.38 2.33 -20.21
C LEU A 201 19.82 1.28 -19.17
N LYS A 202 20.89 1.59 -18.43
CA LYS A 202 21.42 0.69 -17.41
C LYS A 202 21.42 1.36 -16.04
N PRO A 203 21.13 0.63 -14.96
CA PRO A 203 21.26 1.17 -13.61
C PRO A 203 22.74 1.30 -13.25
N CYS A 204 23.00 2.25 -12.35
CA CYS A 204 24.24 2.34 -11.58
C CYS A 204 23.84 2.25 -10.10
N ILE A 205 24.25 1.16 -9.45
CA ILE A 205 23.95 0.91 -8.04
C ILE A 205 25.24 1.07 -7.24
N ARG A 206 25.23 1.98 -6.26
CA ARG A 206 26.34 2.20 -5.34
C ARG A 206 25.93 1.87 -3.92
N ARG A 207 26.81 1.21 -3.19
CA ARG A 207 26.68 1.09 -1.73
C ARG A 207 27.41 2.25 -1.08
N LEU A 208 26.72 3.02 -0.25
CA LEU A 208 27.32 4.10 0.53
C LEU A 208 27.22 3.74 2.02
N GLU A 209 28.33 3.78 2.73
CA GLU A 209 28.39 3.49 4.18
C GLU A 209 27.82 4.65 5.00
N ALA A 210 27.46 4.39 6.26
CA ALA A 210 26.73 5.33 7.12
C ALA A 210 27.45 6.68 7.30
N ASP A 211 28.78 6.63 7.34
CA ASP A 211 29.73 7.73 7.52
C ASP A 211 30.25 8.32 6.20
N ASP A 212 29.75 7.87 5.05
CA ASP A 212 30.20 8.34 3.73
C ASP A 212 29.91 9.85 3.57
N PRO A 213 30.94 10.70 3.36
CA PRO A 213 30.78 12.15 3.25
C PRO A 213 30.02 12.57 1.99
N GLN A 214 29.85 11.68 1.01
CA GLN A 214 29.09 11.95 -0.21
C GLN A 214 27.58 11.88 0.00
N ARG A 215 27.11 11.40 1.16
CA ARG A 215 25.66 11.34 1.46
C ARG A 215 25.05 12.73 1.49
N THR A 216 23.99 12.90 0.71
CA THR A 216 23.11 14.07 0.78
C THR A 216 22.43 14.19 2.16
N PRO A 217 21.95 15.38 2.55
CA PRO A 217 21.21 15.55 3.81
C PRO A 217 19.98 14.65 3.94
N GLN A 218 19.37 14.24 2.83
CA GLN A 218 18.25 13.29 2.84
C GLN A 218 18.75 11.86 3.12
N GLN A 219 19.83 11.42 2.47
CA GLN A 219 20.45 10.11 2.67
C GLN A 219 21.00 9.94 4.10
N GLN A 220 21.49 11.01 4.73
CA GLN A 220 21.95 10.99 6.13
C GLN A 220 20.84 10.67 7.13
N ARG A 221 19.55 10.81 6.75
CA ARG A 221 18.42 10.45 7.62
C ARG A 221 18.22 8.93 7.70
N ILE A 222 18.71 8.19 6.71
CA ILE A 222 18.58 6.74 6.60
C ILE A 222 19.60 6.06 7.50
N SER A 223 19.12 5.22 8.41
CA SER A 223 19.97 4.47 9.34
C SER A 223 20.75 3.36 8.64
N GLY A 224 22.07 3.31 8.87
CA GLY A 224 22.97 2.28 8.33
C GLY A 224 23.38 2.52 6.86
N PRO A 225 24.01 1.51 6.22
CA PRO A 225 24.41 1.56 4.82
C PRO A 225 23.20 1.74 3.89
N ILE A 226 23.39 2.39 2.74
CA ILE A 226 22.34 2.62 1.75
C ILE A 226 22.76 2.12 0.38
N ALA A 227 21.77 1.71 -0.42
CA ALA A 227 21.91 1.53 -1.85
C ALA A 227 21.44 2.80 -2.54
N GLU A 228 22.32 3.46 -3.28
CA GLU A 228 21.97 4.54 -4.19
C GLU A 228 21.79 3.97 -5.59
N VAL A 229 20.64 4.23 -6.21
CA VAL A 229 20.32 3.82 -7.58
C VAL A 229 20.23 5.05 -8.46
N SER A 230 21.00 5.04 -9.55
CA SER A 230 21.00 6.08 -10.58
C SER A 230 21.02 5.47 -11.98
N VAL A 231 20.96 6.31 -13.01
CA VAL A 231 20.93 5.88 -14.42
C VAL A 231 22.28 6.15 -15.08
N LEU A 232 22.82 5.15 -15.78
CA LEU A 232 23.97 5.32 -16.68
C LEU A 232 23.51 5.93 -18.00
N TRP A 233 23.58 7.26 -18.08
CA TRP A 233 23.18 8.00 -19.27
C TRP A 233 24.21 7.89 -20.42
N PRO A 234 23.77 7.69 -21.67
CA PRO A 234 24.65 7.73 -22.82
C PRO A 234 25.32 9.11 -22.97
N ARG A 235 26.62 9.13 -23.28
CA ARG A 235 27.41 10.38 -23.38
C ARG A 235 26.88 11.37 -24.42
N HIS A 236 26.21 10.88 -25.46
CA HIS A 236 25.66 11.70 -26.53
C HIS A 236 24.30 12.34 -26.19
N TRP A 237 23.65 11.92 -25.09
CA TRP A 237 22.38 12.53 -24.68
C TRP A 237 22.59 13.93 -24.13
N SER A 238 21.71 14.87 -24.47
CA SER A 238 21.76 16.24 -23.95
C SER A 238 21.45 16.29 -22.46
N ARG A 239 21.76 17.41 -21.79
CA ARG A 239 21.39 17.62 -20.38
C ARG A 239 19.88 17.57 -20.16
N GLU A 240 19.10 18.03 -21.15
CA GLU A 240 17.64 18.00 -21.10
C GLU A 240 17.11 16.57 -21.14
N GLN A 241 17.69 15.71 -21.99
CA GLN A 241 17.31 14.29 -22.08
C GLN A 241 17.64 13.49 -20.82
N ARG A 242 18.62 13.95 -20.03
CA ARG A 242 19.04 13.32 -18.76
C ARG A 242 18.34 13.91 -17.54
N ARG A 243 17.48 14.91 -17.72
CA ARG A 243 16.80 15.60 -16.62
C ARG A 243 15.75 14.68 -16.01
N ASP A 244 15.30 15.02 -14.80
CA ASP A 244 14.03 14.54 -14.23
C ASP A 244 13.95 13.06 -13.83
N CYS A 245 15.08 12.34 -13.82
CA CYS A 245 15.22 11.07 -13.11
C CYS A 245 16.40 11.16 -12.12
N PRO A 246 16.22 11.82 -10.96
CA PRO A 246 17.27 11.95 -9.96
C PRO A 246 17.64 10.59 -9.34
N PRO A 247 18.85 10.44 -8.79
CA PRO A 247 19.19 9.26 -8.00
C PRO A 247 18.24 9.10 -6.81
N VAL A 248 17.93 7.84 -6.50
CA VAL A 248 17.10 7.46 -5.35
C VAL A 248 17.90 6.59 -4.40
N SER A 249 17.46 6.47 -3.15
CA SER A 249 18.19 5.70 -2.15
C SER A 249 17.27 4.97 -1.21
N LEU A 250 17.68 3.77 -0.83
CA LEU A 250 17.01 2.93 0.15
C LEU A 250 18.02 2.35 1.14
N PRO A 251 17.59 1.87 2.30
CA PRO A 251 18.47 1.13 3.20
C PRO A 251 19.03 -0.12 2.51
N TRP A 252 20.31 -0.42 2.73
CA TRP A 252 20.95 -1.60 2.16
C TRP A 252 20.26 -2.90 2.57
N ALA A 253 19.69 -2.96 3.78
CA ALA A 253 18.90 -4.09 4.25
C ALA A 253 17.69 -4.40 3.34
N ALA A 254 17.06 -3.39 2.75
CA ALA A 254 15.98 -3.60 1.79
C ALA A 254 16.52 -4.10 0.43
N MET A 255 17.72 -3.70 0.01
CA MET A 255 18.39 -4.29 -1.17
C MET A 255 18.71 -5.78 -0.98
N GLU A 256 19.20 -6.16 0.21
CA GLU A 256 19.41 -7.58 0.57
C GLU A 256 18.09 -8.36 0.56
N LYS A 257 17.01 -7.75 1.07
CA LYS A 257 15.68 -8.36 1.04
C LYS A 257 15.20 -8.59 -0.40
N LEU A 258 15.37 -7.61 -1.29
CA LEU A 258 15.05 -7.76 -2.71
C LEU A 258 15.85 -8.89 -3.35
N ARG A 259 17.15 -9.01 -3.03
CA ARG A 259 18.01 -10.09 -3.53
C ARG A 259 17.48 -11.46 -3.11
N MET A 260 17.21 -11.64 -1.83
CA MET A 260 16.63 -12.87 -1.27
C MET A 260 15.31 -13.25 -1.98
N CYS A 261 14.41 -12.28 -2.16
CA CYS A 261 13.13 -12.52 -2.82
C CYS A 261 13.30 -12.88 -4.30
N TYR A 262 14.19 -12.18 -5.01
CA TYR A 262 14.46 -12.46 -6.42
C TYR A 262 15.01 -13.88 -6.64
N HIS A 263 15.98 -14.30 -5.83
CA HIS A 263 16.56 -15.64 -5.90
C HIS A 263 15.50 -16.72 -5.71
N PHE A 264 14.57 -16.51 -4.78
CA PHE A 264 13.52 -17.49 -4.51
C PHE A 264 12.41 -17.51 -5.56
N PHE A 265 11.89 -16.34 -5.95
CA PHE A 265 10.69 -16.27 -6.79
C PHE A 265 10.98 -16.28 -8.30
N SER A 266 12.15 -15.80 -8.74
CA SER A 266 12.33 -15.40 -10.15
C SER A 266 13.59 -15.92 -10.81
N GLU A 267 14.70 -16.07 -10.08
CA GLU A 267 16.00 -16.33 -10.69
C GLU A 267 15.98 -17.54 -11.65
N VAL A 268 15.42 -18.67 -11.19
CA VAL A 268 15.36 -19.90 -12.01
C VAL A 268 14.52 -19.69 -13.27
N SER A 269 13.32 -19.13 -13.13
CA SER A 269 12.41 -18.93 -14.29
C SER A 269 12.95 -17.90 -15.28
N GLU A 270 13.60 -16.83 -14.81
CA GLU A 270 14.24 -15.85 -15.68
C GLU A 270 15.53 -16.37 -16.33
N GLN A 271 16.30 -17.21 -15.64
CA GLN A 271 17.45 -17.90 -16.21
C GLN A 271 17.01 -18.80 -17.38
N GLU A 272 15.98 -19.62 -17.18
CA GLU A 272 15.44 -20.50 -18.22
C GLU A 272 14.90 -19.72 -19.44
N HIS A 273 14.34 -18.53 -19.20
CA HIS A 273 13.74 -17.72 -20.25
C HIS A 273 14.77 -16.90 -21.04
N TYR A 274 15.73 -16.26 -20.37
CA TYR A 274 16.67 -15.31 -21.00
C TYR A 274 18.05 -15.89 -21.32
N ASP A 275 18.51 -16.92 -20.62
CA ASP A 275 19.90 -17.41 -20.66
C ASP A 275 19.98 -18.88 -21.09
N LYS A 276 19.31 -19.24 -22.19
CA LYS A 276 19.16 -20.63 -22.64
C LYS A 276 20.49 -21.36 -22.92
N ASP A 277 21.55 -20.63 -23.22
CA ASP A 277 22.84 -21.17 -23.68
C ASP A 277 24.06 -20.77 -22.82
N GLU A 278 23.92 -19.87 -21.84
CA GLU A 278 25.03 -19.43 -20.96
C GLU A 278 24.55 -19.19 -19.52
N VAL A 279 24.94 -20.07 -18.59
CA VAL A 279 24.74 -19.86 -17.15
C VAL A 279 25.96 -19.14 -16.58
N SER A 280 25.80 -17.87 -16.22
CA SER A 280 26.86 -17.07 -15.58
C SER A 280 26.31 -16.31 -14.38
N ALA A 281 27.07 -16.29 -13.28
CA ALA A 281 26.75 -15.49 -12.09
C ALA A 281 26.60 -14.00 -12.42
N ASP A 282 27.37 -13.50 -13.41
CA ASP A 282 27.27 -12.12 -13.88
C ASP A 282 25.93 -11.83 -14.57
N ALA A 283 25.36 -12.80 -15.28
CA ALA A 283 24.08 -12.64 -15.96
C ALA A 283 22.92 -12.60 -14.96
N SER A 284 22.93 -13.51 -13.96
CA SER A 284 21.97 -13.48 -12.85
C SER A 284 22.03 -12.16 -12.08
N GLN A 285 23.23 -11.74 -11.68
CA GLN A 285 23.42 -10.48 -10.96
C GLN A 285 22.90 -9.28 -11.76
N ARG A 286 23.15 -9.23 -13.08
CA ARG A 286 22.63 -8.14 -13.93
C ARG A 286 21.10 -8.12 -14.02
N ARG A 287 20.44 -9.28 -14.12
CA ARG A 287 18.97 -9.33 -14.13
C ARG A 287 18.40 -8.87 -12.80
N PHE A 288 18.97 -9.35 -11.69
CA PHE A 288 18.60 -8.89 -10.36
C PHE A 288 18.74 -7.37 -10.24
N GLU A 289 19.89 -6.80 -10.63
CA GLU A 289 20.12 -5.35 -10.56
C GLU A 289 19.11 -4.55 -11.40
N LEU A 290 18.77 -5.03 -12.60
CA LEU A 290 17.75 -4.41 -13.44
C LEU A 290 16.36 -4.44 -12.78
N ARG A 291 15.94 -5.58 -12.24
CA ARG A 291 14.65 -5.75 -11.55
C ARG A 291 14.59 -4.92 -10.27
N ALA A 292 15.63 -4.97 -9.45
CA ALA A 292 15.73 -4.21 -8.21
C ALA A 292 15.69 -2.71 -8.50
N ALA A 293 16.50 -2.22 -9.44
CA ALA A 293 16.51 -0.80 -9.80
C ALA A 293 15.17 -0.32 -10.35
N THR A 294 14.44 -1.17 -11.10
CA THR A 294 13.08 -0.87 -11.58
C THR A 294 12.12 -0.66 -10.40
N VAL A 295 12.05 -1.61 -9.46
CA VAL A 295 11.19 -1.48 -8.27
C VAL A 295 11.59 -0.26 -7.42
N ILE A 296 12.88 -0.04 -7.24
CA ILE A 296 13.39 1.07 -6.44
C ILE A 296 13.00 2.43 -7.06
N LEU A 297 13.15 2.59 -8.38
CA LEU A 297 12.71 3.81 -9.07
C LEU A 297 11.20 4.00 -8.98
N ARG A 298 10.40 2.95 -9.16
CA ARG A 298 8.94 2.99 -9.03
C ARG A 298 8.50 3.52 -7.66
N TYR A 299 9.08 2.98 -6.61
CA TYR A 299 8.63 3.23 -5.24
C TYR A 299 9.28 4.47 -4.60
N GLU A 300 10.55 4.74 -4.84
CA GLU A 300 11.26 5.90 -4.26
C GLU A 300 11.32 7.10 -5.22
N GLY A 301 11.41 6.87 -6.53
CA GLY A 301 11.41 7.92 -7.55
C GLY A 301 10.01 8.37 -7.94
N GLY A 302 9.11 7.39 -8.16
CA GLY A 302 7.69 7.56 -8.42
C GLY A 302 6.93 7.98 -7.16
N LEU A 303 6.52 7.01 -6.34
CA LEU A 303 5.59 7.27 -5.22
C LEU A 303 6.22 7.99 -4.01
N ALA A 304 7.52 7.77 -3.74
CA ALA A 304 8.17 7.98 -2.42
C ALA A 304 7.32 7.46 -1.26
N THR A 305 7.15 6.15 -1.25
CA THR A 305 6.21 5.45 -0.36
C THR A 305 6.38 5.68 1.13
N GLY A 306 7.55 6.13 1.60
CA GLY A 306 7.75 6.53 3.00
C GLY A 306 6.83 7.66 3.49
N SER A 307 6.11 8.35 2.60
CA SER A 307 5.12 9.38 2.93
C SER A 307 3.67 8.93 2.86
N LEU A 308 3.39 7.77 2.25
CA LEU A 308 2.03 7.34 1.89
C LEU A 308 1.47 6.23 2.78
N GLN A 309 2.34 5.50 3.49
CA GLN A 309 1.96 4.41 4.38
C GLN A 309 3.07 4.18 5.41
N LEU A 310 2.69 3.86 6.65
CA LEU A 310 3.60 3.30 7.65
C LEU A 310 3.36 1.81 7.78
N CYS A 311 4.41 1.04 8.07
CA CYS A 311 4.29 -0.40 8.26
C CYS A 311 3.91 -0.69 9.71
N ALA A 312 2.93 -1.58 9.91
CA ALA A 312 2.56 -2.04 11.24
C ALA A 312 3.75 -2.72 11.92
N ASP A 313 3.66 -2.86 13.24
CA ASP A 313 4.71 -3.46 14.06
C ASP A 313 5.09 -4.85 13.53
N THR A 314 6.34 -4.99 13.07
CA THR A 314 6.87 -6.29 12.60
C THR A 314 6.79 -7.34 13.71
N ARG A 315 6.89 -6.94 14.99
CA ARG A 315 6.76 -7.84 16.14
C ARG A 315 5.35 -8.40 16.26
N LEU A 316 4.32 -7.60 15.94
CA LEU A 316 2.94 -8.09 15.87
C LEU A 316 2.82 -9.20 14.82
N LYS A 317 3.34 -8.95 13.60
CA LYS A 317 3.30 -9.95 12.51
C LYS A 317 4.04 -11.23 12.88
N GLN A 318 5.22 -11.11 13.51
CA GLN A 318 5.98 -12.26 14.01
C GLN A 318 5.24 -13.02 15.11
N HIS A 319 4.60 -12.32 16.05
CA HIS A 319 3.79 -12.94 17.11
C HIS A 319 2.59 -13.69 16.55
N LEU A 320 1.87 -13.09 15.59
CA LEU A 320 0.74 -13.72 14.92
C LEU A 320 1.18 -14.95 14.11
N HIS A 321 2.32 -14.88 13.43
CA HIS A 321 2.91 -16.03 12.77
C HIS A 321 3.24 -17.14 13.78
N ALA A 322 3.89 -16.79 14.90
CA ALA A 322 4.21 -17.74 15.97
C ALA A 322 2.96 -18.35 16.63
N ALA A 323 1.82 -17.65 16.60
CA ALA A 323 0.51 -18.14 17.05
C ALA A 323 -0.14 -19.14 16.08
N GLY A 324 0.52 -19.47 14.95
CA GLY A 324 0.10 -20.51 14.01
C GLY A 324 -0.53 -20.01 12.72
N TYR A 325 -0.58 -18.70 12.48
CA TYR A 325 -1.07 -18.13 11.23
C TYR A 325 0.00 -18.12 10.14
N HIS A 326 -0.44 -18.22 8.89
CA HIS A 326 0.32 -17.74 7.74
C HIS A 326 -0.07 -16.28 7.49
N VAL A 327 0.77 -15.36 7.96
CA VAL A 327 0.53 -13.91 7.94
C VAL A 327 0.95 -13.33 6.60
N MET A 328 0.11 -12.55 5.92
CA MET A 328 0.43 -11.93 4.62
C MET A 328 -0.05 -10.48 4.55
N ASP A 329 0.76 -9.61 3.96
CA ASP A 329 0.41 -8.20 3.79
C ASP A 329 -0.45 -7.98 2.54
N LEU A 330 -1.59 -7.29 2.71
CA LEU A 330 -2.48 -6.88 1.60
C LEU A 330 -2.04 -5.56 0.96
N CYS A 331 -1.50 -4.63 1.75
CA CYS A 331 -1.02 -3.34 1.23
C CYS A 331 0.46 -3.24 1.48
N ALA A 332 1.26 -3.74 0.54
CA ALA A 332 2.71 -3.70 0.64
C ALA A 332 3.39 -3.48 -0.71
N SER A 333 4.72 -3.48 -0.66
CA SER A 333 5.65 -3.44 -1.78
C SER A 333 6.79 -4.43 -1.49
N PRO A 334 7.58 -4.81 -2.51
CA PRO A 334 8.78 -5.60 -2.27
C PRO A 334 9.71 -4.98 -1.20
N ILE A 335 9.70 -3.65 -1.07
CA ILE A 335 10.55 -2.89 -0.13
C ILE A 335 10.06 -3.00 1.31
N ASN A 336 8.74 -3.04 1.56
CA ASN A 336 8.19 -2.97 2.91
C ASN A 336 7.46 -4.23 3.40
N ALA A 337 7.15 -5.17 2.51
CA ALA A 337 6.47 -6.41 2.85
C ALA A 337 7.19 -7.22 3.95
N TYR A 338 6.39 -7.85 4.79
CA TYR A 338 6.82 -8.84 5.77
C TYR A 338 7.21 -10.16 5.10
N MET A 339 8.51 -10.33 4.86
CA MET A 339 9.05 -11.44 4.07
C MET A 339 9.61 -12.61 4.88
N LYS A 340 9.95 -12.42 6.16
CA LYS A 340 10.64 -13.44 6.96
C LYS A 340 9.62 -14.26 7.76
N LEU A 341 9.62 -15.58 7.58
CA LEU A 341 8.73 -16.52 8.25
C LEU A 341 9.46 -17.12 9.48
N PRO A 342 9.43 -16.47 10.67
CA PRO A 342 10.16 -16.98 11.83
C PRO A 342 9.73 -18.41 12.16
N ARG A 343 10.68 -19.27 12.55
CA ARG A 343 10.36 -20.62 13.05
C ARG A 343 9.25 -20.59 14.11
N SER A 344 8.23 -21.43 13.94
CA SER A 344 7.14 -21.59 14.90
C SER A 344 7.68 -21.91 16.31
N GLY A 345 7.20 -21.19 17.34
CA GLY A 345 7.54 -21.46 18.74
C GLY A 345 8.73 -20.67 19.33
N LYS A 346 9.38 -19.77 18.57
CA LYS A 346 10.40 -18.84 19.12
C LYS A 346 9.97 -17.38 18.94
N PHE A 347 9.06 -16.88 19.78
CA PHE A 347 8.90 -15.45 19.97
C PHE A 347 9.68 -15.03 21.21
N LYS A 348 10.80 -14.32 21.03
CA LYS A 348 11.43 -13.59 22.14
C LYS A 348 10.57 -12.35 22.38
N GLY A 349 10.01 -12.22 23.58
CA GLY A 349 9.08 -11.14 23.94
C GLY A 349 9.65 -9.74 23.69
N ALA A 350 8.78 -8.73 23.81
CA ALA A 350 9.04 -7.32 23.46
C ALA A 350 10.27 -6.66 24.13
N ALA A 351 10.88 -7.29 25.14
CA ALA A 351 12.01 -6.80 25.93
C ALA A 351 13.40 -7.16 25.35
N ASP A 352 13.51 -8.06 24.38
CA ASP A 352 14.79 -8.51 23.85
C ASP A 352 15.14 -7.77 22.55
N THR A 353 16.15 -6.89 22.59
CA THR A 353 16.64 -6.10 21.44
C THR A 353 17.60 -6.89 20.53
N GLY A 354 17.86 -8.16 20.85
CA GLY A 354 18.78 -9.02 20.12
C GLY A 354 18.13 -9.69 18.90
N SER A 355 18.48 -9.22 17.71
CA SER A 355 18.17 -9.89 16.44
C SER A 355 19.06 -11.13 16.26
N ASP A 356 18.74 -12.21 16.96
CA ASP A 356 19.37 -13.51 16.71
C ASP A 356 18.27 -14.50 16.33
N VAL A 357 17.93 -14.49 15.04
CA VAL A 357 17.00 -15.43 14.41
C VAL A 357 17.88 -16.38 13.60
N ASP A 358 18.01 -17.62 14.05
CA ASP A 358 18.64 -18.73 13.31
C ASP A 358 18.13 -18.78 11.85
N VAL A 359 19.01 -18.52 10.87
CA VAL A 359 18.64 -18.19 9.47
C VAL A 359 18.54 -19.40 8.53
N ASP A 360 18.66 -20.64 9.01
CA ASP A 360 18.70 -21.77 8.09
C ASP A 360 17.29 -22.18 7.59
N LYS A 361 17.02 -21.73 6.34
CA LYS A 361 15.95 -22.08 5.39
C LYS A 361 14.57 -21.42 5.56
N GLU A 362 14.51 -20.09 5.69
CA GLU A 362 13.24 -19.37 5.56
C GLU A 362 12.99 -19.00 4.08
N ALA A 363 11.99 -19.63 3.47
CA ALA A 363 11.43 -19.17 2.20
C ALA A 363 10.78 -17.78 2.40
N PRO A 364 11.00 -16.81 1.50
CA PRO A 364 10.32 -15.53 1.57
C PRO A 364 8.81 -15.68 1.39
N ASN A 365 8.08 -14.83 2.10
CA ASN A 365 6.63 -14.80 2.07
C ASN A 365 6.06 -14.12 0.81
N HIS A 366 4.78 -14.34 0.54
CA HIS A 366 4.02 -13.62 -0.48
C HIS A 366 3.32 -12.38 0.11
N PHE A 367 2.97 -11.43 -0.74
CA PHE A 367 2.26 -10.20 -0.36
C PHE A 367 1.43 -9.68 -1.54
N CYS A 368 0.53 -8.72 -1.30
CA CYS A 368 -0.17 -8.01 -2.36
C CYS A 368 0.41 -6.60 -2.53
N SER A 369 0.41 -6.09 -3.76
CA SER A 369 0.93 -4.77 -4.10
C SER A 369 0.21 -4.12 -5.27
N ALA A 370 0.39 -2.81 -5.42
CA ALA A 370 -0.27 -2.04 -6.47
C ALA A 370 0.24 -2.38 -7.89
N PHE A 371 1.54 -2.70 -8.01
CA PHE A 371 2.25 -2.77 -9.29
C PHE A 371 2.74 -4.19 -9.58
N PHE A 372 1.83 -5.04 -10.04
CA PHE A 372 2.16 -6.43 -10.36
C PHE A 372 3.23 -6.55 -11.47
N ASP A 373 3.28 -5.60 -12.41
CA ASP A 373 4.24 -5.55 -13.52
C ASP A 373 5.70 -5.57 -13.05
N THR A 374 6.00 -4.87 -11.95
CA THR A 374 7.34 -4.81 -11.35
C THR A 374 7.52 -5.74 -10.17
N ASP A 375 6.47 -6.00 -9.40
CA ASP A 375 6.61 -6.58 -8.07
C ASP A 375 6.48 -8.10 -8.06
N ARG A 376 5.90 -8.69 -9.12
CA ARG A 376 5.77 -10.16 -9.27
C ARG A 376 7.10 -10.88 -9.13
N TYR A 377 8.20 -10.23 -9.50
CA TYR A 377 9.53 -10.84 -9.44
C TYR A 377 10.08 -10.99 -8.01
N PHE A 378 9.38 -10.41 -7.04
CA PHE A 378 9.76 -10.38 -5.64
C PHE A 378 8.70 -10.97 -4.71
N GLY A 379 7.66 -11.63 -5.24
CA GLY A 379 6.64 -12.33 -4.44
C GLY A 379 5.27 -11.65 -4.37
N SER A 380 5.01 -10.63 -5.20
CA SER A 380 3.68 -10.01 -5.26
C SER A 380 2.65 -10.95 -5.89
N LEU A 381 1.45 -10.96 -5.32
CA LEU A 381 0.27 -11.65 -5.81
C LEU A 381 -0.70 -10.75 -6.60
N GLY A 382 -0.32 -9.50 -6.82
CA GLY A 382 -1.19 -8.50 -7.46
C GLY A 382 -1.93 -7.66 -6.43
N SER A 383 -3.01 -7.01 -6.88
CA SER A 383 -3.68 -5.98 -6.07
C SER A 383 -4.62 -6.57 -5.04
N ALA A 384 -4.55 -6.07 -3.81
CA ALA A 384 -5.44 -6.48 -2.72
C ALA A 384 -6.94 -6.31 -3.02
N VAL A 385 -7.33 -5.41 -3.93
CA VAL A 385 -8.74 -5.27 -4.33
C VAL A 385 -9.21 -6.38 -5.26
N ALA A 386 -8.30 -7.16 -5.85
CA ALA A 386 -8.57 -8.21 -6.83
C ALA A 386 -8.23 -9.62 -6.32
N VAL A 387 -7.35 -9.77 -5.32
CA VAL A 387 -6.97 -11.10 -4.82
C VAL A 387 -8.15 -11.85 -4.20
N ASP A 388 -8.15 -13.17 -4.36
CA ASP A 388 -9.12 -14.08 -3.76
C ASP A 388 -8.48 -14.83 -2.57
N PRO A 389 -8.85 -14.50 -1.32
CA PRO A 389 -8.30 -15.12 -0.12
C PRO A 389 -8.52 -16.64 -0.04
N GLU A 390 -9.63 -17.14 -0.60
CA GLU A 390 -9.92 -18.58 -0.56
C GLU A 390 -8.98 -19.35 -1.46
N ARG A 391 -8.71 -18.79 -2.64
CA ARG A 391 -7.72 -19.32 -3.56
C ARG A 391 -6.33 -19.31 -2.92
N MET A 392 -5.94 -18.19 -2.32
CA MET A 392 -4.66 -18.06 -1.60
C MET A 392 -4.54 -19.13 -0.51
N TYR A 393 -5.61 -19.38 0.25
CA TYR A 393 -5.62 -20.38 1.32
C TYR A 393 -5.36 -21.79 0.77
N SER A 394 -5.96 -22.12 -0.37
CA SER A 394 -5.88 -23.43 -1.01
C SER A 394 -4.62 -23.65 -1.88
N ASP A 395 -3.88 -22.59 -2.19
CA ASP A 395 -2.74 -22.66 -3.09
C ASP A 395 -1.49 -23.17 -2.35
N ALA A 396 -0.99 -24.33 -2.76
CA ALA A 396 0.17 -24.97 -2.12
C ALA A 396 1.50 -24.21 -2.34
N VAL A 397 1.56 -23.26 -3.27
CA VAL A 397 2.74 -22.38 -3.44
C VAL A 397 2.71 -21.24 -2.43
N ILE A 398 1.51 -20.70 -2.17
CA ILE A 398 1.31 -19.55 -1.29
C ILE A 398 1.24 -20.00 0.18
N ASN A 399 0.43 -21.03 0.46
CA ASN A 399 0.20 -21.59 1.78
C ASN A 399 0.50 -23.10 1.80
N PRO A 400 1.78 -23.51 1.69
CA PRO A 400 2.17 -24.92 1.56
C PRO A 400 1.73 -25.78 2.74
N ASP A 401 1.67 -25.20 3.94
CA ASP A 401 1.31 -25.89 5.18
C ASP A 401 -0.21 -25.94 5.43
N GLY A 402 -1.02 -25.29 4.59
CA GLY A 402 -2.47 -25.18 4.81
C GLY A 402 -2.86 -24.47 6.12
N LYS A 403 -1.98 -23.59 6.62
CA LYS A 403 -2.20 -22.83 7.87
C LYS A 403 -3.37 -21.85 7.71
N PRO A 404 -4.06 -21.47 8.80
CA PRO A 404 -4.98 -20.35 8.78
C PRO A 404 -4.31 -19.10 8.19
N LEU A 405 -4.95 -18.47 7.22
CA LEU A 405 -4.46 -17.21 6.66
C LEU A 405 -4.81 -16.06 7.59
N LEU A 406 -3.84 -15.16 7.81
CA LEU A 406 -4.08 -13.87 8.45
C LEU A 406 -3.62 -12.76 7.52
N LEU A 407 -4.58 -12.00 7.01
CA LEU A 407 -4.34 -10.93 6.06
C LEU A 407 -4.23 -9.60 6.81
N THR A 408 -3.05 -9.00 6.78
CA THR A 408 -2.76 -7.72 7.43
C THR A 408 -3.00 -6.57 6.46
N LEU A 409 -3.83 -5.62 6.89
CA LEU A 409 -4.10 -4.39 6.16
C LEU A 409 -3.42 -3.22 6.87
N ASP A 410 -2.17 -2.98 6.49
CA ASP A 410 -1.43 -1.77 6.86
C ASP A 410 -1.93 -0.65 5.95
N VAL A 411 -2.84 0.18 6.45
CA VAL A 411 -3.65 0.97 5.54
C VAL A 411 -2.89 2.17 4.94
N PRO A 412 -2.93 2.35 3.60
CA PRO A 412 -2.43 3.57 2.97
C PRO A 412 -3.25 4.78 3.40
N TYR A 413 -2.62 5.96 3.49
CA TYR A 413 -3.29 7.22 3.84
C TYR A 413 -4.17 7.77 2.70
N ASP A 414 -4.89 6.92 1.99
CA ASP A 414 -5.73 7.22 0.82
C ASP A 414 -7.16 6.71 1.10
N GLU A 415 -8.11 7.65 1.28
CA GLU A 415 -9.49 7.33 1.68
C GLU A 415 -10.24 6.57 0.58
N ASP A 416 -9.96 6.84 -0.70
CA ASP A 416 -10.59 6.16 -1.83
C ASP A 416 -10.09 4.72 -1.98
N LEU A 417 -8.78 4.52 -1.85
CA LEU A 417 -8.22 3.17 -1.86
C LEU A 417 -8.77 2.35 -0.69
N CYS A 418 -8.97 2.99 0.46
CA CYS A 418 -9.53 2.33 1.64
C CYS A 418 -11.00 1.98 1.47
N GLU A 419 -11.79 2.83 0.82
CA GLU A 419 -13.15 2.48 0.43
C GLU A 419 -13.15 1.17 -0.40
N LEU A 420 -12.29 1.06 -1.40
CA LEU A 420 -12.23 -0.13 -2.25
C LEU A 420 -11.81 -1.38 -1.45
N LEU A 421 -10.78 -1.24 -0.61
CA LEU A 421 -10.27 -2.34 0.23
C LEU A 421 -11.33 -2.81 1.23
N PHE A 422 -12.04 -1.90 1.89
CA PHE A 422 -13.08 -2.26 2.85
C PHE A 422 -14.34 -2.82 2.19
N GLN A 423 -14.74 -2.31 1.02
CA GLN A 423 -15.82 -2.93 0.24
C GLN A 423 -15.47 -4.36 -0.19
N LYS A 424 -14.21 -4.60 -0.59
CA LYS A 424 -13.70 -5.94 -0.90
C LYS A 424 -13.69 -6.83 0.34
N LEU A 425 -13.21 -6.34 1.47
CA LEU A 425 -13.23 -7.04 2.75
C LEU A 425 -14.66 -7.45 3.17
N VAL A 426 -15.63 -6.54 3.04
CA VAL A 426 -17.06 -6.82 3.29
C VAL A 426 -17.56 -7.95 2.39
N ARG A 427 -17.18 -7.95 1.11
CA ARG A 427 -17.53 -9.02 0.16
C ARG A 427 -16.91 -10.36 0.58
N ASP A 428 -15.63 -10.37 0.94
CA ASP A 428 -14.95 -11.58 1.38
C ASP A 428 -15.59 -12.18 2.64
N MET A 429 -15.91 -11.34 3.64
CA MET A 429 -16.56 -11.79 4.88
C MET A 429 -17.93 -12.43 4.60
N ARG A 430 -18.71 -11.85 3.68
CA ARG A 430 -19.99 -12.42 3.24
C ARG A 430 -19.80 -13.74 2.50
N ASN A 431 -18.81 -13.83 1.61
CA ASN A 431 -18.52 -15.06 0.87
C ASN A 431 -18.07 -16.20 1.80
N ALA A 432 -17.23 -15.88 2.80
CA ALA A 432 -16.73 -16.84 3.77
C ALA A 432 -17.80 -17.36 4.76
N THR A 433 -18.94 -16.65 4.87
CA THR A 433 -20.07 -17.03 5.74
C THR A 433 -21.26 -17.62 4.98
N ALA A 434 -21.21 -17.67 3.64
CA ALA A 434 -22.26 -18.28 2.82
C ALA A 434 -22.36 -19.80 3.07
N SER A 435 -23.57 -20.30 3.35
CA SER A 435 -23.83 -21.69 3.71
C SER A 435 -23.61 -22.67 2.54
N GLY A 436 -22.93 -23.81 2.77
CA GLY A 436 -22.87 -24.93 1.81
C GLY A 436 -21.48 -25.41 1.37
N ARG A 437 -20.37 -24.99 2.04
CA ARG A 437 -19.01 -25.39 1.64
C ARG A 437 -18.44 -26.53 2.48
N ALA A 438 -17.80 -27.49 1.80
CA ALA A 438 -17.34 -28.77 2.37
C ALA A 438 -16.08 -28.69 3.26
N SER A 439 -15.35 -27.58 3.23
CA SER A 439 -14.34 -27.19 4.23
C SER A 439 -14.11 -25.68 4.07
N PRO A 440 -14.42 -24.83 5.06
CA PRO A 440 -14.22 -23.40 4.93
C PRO A 440 -12.72 -23.08 5.03
N ALA A 441 -12.17 -22.43 4.00
CA ALA A 441 -10.90 -21.73 4.13
C ALA A 441 -10.93 -20.85 5.39
N VAL A 442 -9.87 -20.89 6.20
CA VAL A 442 -9.80 -20.08 7.42
C VAL A 442 -9.03 -18.82 7.11
N VAL A 443 -9.75 -17.70 6.99
CA VAL A 443 -9.19 -16.39 6.63
C VAL A 443 -9.63 -15.36 7.67
N ASP A 444 -8.66 -14.82 8.39
CA ASP A 444 -8.85 -13.74 9.34
C ASP A 444 -8.12 -12.46 8.87
N TYR A 445 -8.46 -11.32 9.47
CA TYR A 445 -7.89 -10.03 9.12
C TYR A 445 -7.45 -9.24 10.35
N VAL A 446 -6.36 -8.48 10.20
CA VAL A 446 -5.96 -7.44 11.13
C VAL A 446 -5.83 -6.13 10.36
N LEU A 447 -6.58 -5.12 10.78
CA LEU A 447 -6.52 -3.78 10.21
C LEU A 447 -5.71 -2.89 11.14
N VAL A 448 -4.73 -2.17 10.60
CA VAL A 448 -3.95 -1.16 11.33
C VAL A 448 -4.16 0.18 10.65
N LEU A 449 -4.89 1.06 11.33
CA LEU A 449 -5.46 2.28 10.76
C LEU A 449 -5.00 3.51 11.53
N PRO A 450 -4.82 4.67 10.88
CA PRO A 450 -4.83 5.94 11.59
C PRO A 450 -6.21 6.16 12.23
N LEU A 451 -6.25 6.64 13.48
CA LEU A 451 -7.50 6.90 14.23
C LEU A 451 -8.39 8.00 13.61
N TRP A 452 -8.02 8.57 12.46
CA TRP A 452 -8.78 9.64 11.84
C TRP A 452 -10.18 9.18 11.40
N TRP A 453 -10.41 7.87 11.27
CA TRP A 453 -11.63 7.32 10.67
C TRP A 453 -12.72 6.82 11.63
N ASP A 454 -12.45 6.76 12.95
CA ASP A 454 -13.38 6.26 14.00
C ASP A 454 -14.33 5.17 13.49
N ILE A 455 -13.78 3.99 13.18
CA ILE A 455 -14.63 2.88 12.76
C ILE A 455 -15.35 2.34 14.00
N ARG A 456 -16.67 2.55 14.05
CA ARG A 456 -17.50 2.25 15.21
C ARG A 456 -17.89 0.78 15.29
N MET A 457 -16.88 -0.09 15.41
CA MET A 457 -17.11 -1.51 15.63
C MET A 457 -17.96 -1.75 16.87
N ARG A 458 -18.83 -2.76 16.80
CA ARG A 458 -19.76 -3.10 17.88
C ARG A 458 -19.13 -4.06 18.89
N ILE A 459 -18.02 -3.63 19.48
CA ILE A 459 -17.28 -4.27 20.57
C ILE A 459 -16.75 -3.17 21.51
N GLU A 460 -16.36 -3.51 22.73
CA GLU A 460 -15.70 -2.56 23.63
C GLU A 460 -14.31 -2.20 23.11
N LYS A 461 -14.09 -0.90 22.81
CA LYS A 461 -12.77 -0.35 22.45
C LYS A 461 -11.83 -0.37 23.64
N ARG A 462 -10.59 -0.82 23.42
CA ARG A 462 -9.52 -0.84 24.43
C ARG A 462 -8.54 0.29 24.16
N PHE A 463 -8.07 0.97 25.20
CA PHE A 463 -7.18 2.12 25.05
C PHE A 463 -5.79 1.83 25.61
N PHE A 464 -4.77 2.28 24.88
CA PHE A 464 -3.36 2.13 25.21
C PHE A 464 -2.64 3.49 25.06
N GLY A 465 -1.98 3.97 26.11
CA GLY A 465 -1.24 5.25 26.09
C GLY A 465 -0.41 5.46 27.37
N SER A 466 0.64 6.27 27.28
CA SER A 466 1.52 6.59 28.41
C SER A 466 0.96 7.74 29.23
N THR A 467 0.45 7.46 30.43
CA THR A 467 0.30 8.47 31.48
C THR A 467 1.57 8.51 32.32
N ASP A 468 2.63 9.17 31.83
CA ASP A 468 3.71 9.63 32.70
C ASP A 468 3.22 10.85 33.49
N VAL A 469 2.37 10.58 34.49
CA VAL A 469 2.34 11.41 35.69
C VAL A 469 3.17 10.66 36.72
N ALA A 470 4.28 11.29 37.11
CA ALA A 470 5.29 10.81 38.03
C ALA A 470 4.74 9.83 39.08
N ILE A 471 5.31 8.61 39.09
CA ILE A 471 5.16 7.65 40.18
C ILE A 471 5.90 8.22 41.39
N ASP A 472 5.22 9.05 42.18
CA ASP A 472 5.50 9.11 43.60
C ASP A 472 4.76 7.95 44.26
N SER A 473 5.57 7.09 44.87
CA SER A 473 5.21 5.85 45.53
C SER A 473 4.14 6.05 46.61
N SER A 474 2.93 5.51 46.40
CA SER A 474 2.05 5.00 47.45
C SER A 474 0.96 4.08 46.86
N PRO A 475 0.69 2.91 47.47
CA PRO A 475 -0.31 1.98 46.98
C PRO A 475 -1.68 2.40 47.51
N SER A 476 -2.47 3.10 46.70
CA SER A 476 -3.87 3.34 47.02
C SER A 476 -4.75 3.26 45.77
N ASN A 477 -5.60 2.23 45.75
CA ASN A 477 -6.88 2.10 45.08
C ASN A 477 -7.09 2.83 43.74
N SER A 478 -7.17 2.03 42.67
CA SER A 478 -8.01 2.25 41.48
C SER A 478 -8.13 3.71 41.01
N ALA A 479 -7.06 4.25 40.41
CA ALA A 479 -7.18 5.41 39.55
C ALA A 479 -7.33 4.93 38.10
N SER A 480 -8.56 4.62 37.71
CA SER A 480 -8.93 4.59 36.30
C SER A 480 -8.61 5.97 35.70
N VAL A 481 -7.86 6.00 34.60
CA VAL A 481 -7.79 7.16 33.71
C VAL A 481 -9.22 7.68 33.52
N PRO A 482 -9.52 8.99 33.69
CA PRO A 482 -10.87 9.46 33.49
C PRO A 482 -11.25 9.20 32.02
N SER A 483 -12.16 8.24 31.81
CA SER A 483 -12.64 7.77 30.50
C SER A 483 -13.15 8.88 29.58
N LEU A 484 -13.45 10.05 30.16
CA LEU A 484 -13.85 11.28 29.47
C LEU A 484 -12.74 11.89 28.61
N ASP A 485 -11.48 11.86 29.05
CA ASP A 485 -10.37 12.52 28.34
C ASP A 485 -9.96 11.74 27.08
N VAL A 486 -9.91 10.40 27.19
CA VAL A 486 -9.59 9.51 26.07
C VAL A 486 -10.69 9.50 25.01
N ALA A 487 -11.97 9.49 25.41
CA ALA A 487 -13.09 9.58 24.48
C ALA A 487 -13.09 10.93 23.73
N GLN A 488 -12.70 12.01 24.41
CA GLN A 488 -12.53 13.33 23.79
C GLN A 488 -11.37 13.33 22.78
N ILE A 489 -10.20 12.76 23.12
CA ILE A 489 -9.07 12.64 22.20
C ILE A 489 -9.45 11.85 20.94
N VAL A 490 -10.15 10.72 21.10
CA VAL A 490 -10.66 9.93 19.97
C VAL A 490 -11.60 10.77 19.13
N GLN A 491 -12.55 11.47 19.74
CA GLN A 491 -13.51 12.31 19.04
C GLN A 491 -12.84 13.46 18.28
N GLU A 492 -11.83 14.12 18.87
CA GLU A 492 -11.06 15.18 18.23
C GLU A 492 -10.24 14.66 17.04
N ARG A 493 -9.58 13.50 17.19
CA ARG A 493 -8.78 12.87 16.12
C ARG A 493 -9.67 12.36 14.98
N ALA A 494 -10.80 11.76 15.31
CA ALA A 494 -11.83 11.31 14.36
C ALA A 494 -12.52 12.48 13.63
N ALA A 495 -12.59 13.65 14.27
CA ALA A 495 -13.17 14.84 13.65
C ALA A 495 -12.31 15.42 12.52
N MET A 496 -11.07 14.94 12.32
CA MET A 496 -10.24 15.34 11.18
C MET A 496 -10.96 15.09 9.85
N LEU A 497 -11.74 14.01 9.74
CA LEU A 497 -12.51 13.72 8.52
C LEU A 497 -13.59 14.77 8.21
N ARG A 498 -14.06 15.51 9.23
CA ARG A 498 -15.06 16.58 9.12
C ARG A 498 -14.43 17.94 8.86
N GLN A 499 -13.11 18.01 8.88
CA GLN A 499 -12.34 19.12 8.33
C GLN A 499 -12.07 18.80 6.85
N GLY A 500 -11.85 19.81 6.02
CA GLY A 500 -11.62 19.57 4.60
C GLY A 500 -12.85 19.82 3.73
N TYR A 501 -12.60 19.78 2.43
CA TYR A 501 -13.60 19.35 1.47
C TYR A 501 -14.09 17.96 1.90
N THR A 502 -15.40 17.83 2.09
CA THR A 502 -15.99 16.58 2.61
C THR A 502 -16.30 15.65 1.45
N VAL A 503 -15.75 14.43 1.51
CA VAL A 503 -16.09 13.35 0.59
C VAL A 503 -17.00 12.38 1.34
N PRO A 504 -18.22 12.11 0.83
CA PRO A 504 -19.15 11.21 1.51
C PRO A 504 -18.71 9.75 1.30
N TYR A 505 -18.27 9.11 2.38
CA TYR A 505 -17.95 7.68 2.39
C TYR A 505 -18.99 6.90 3.17
N SER A 506 -19.34 5.70 2.70
CA SER A 506 -20.29 4.79 3.36
C SER A 506 -19.66 3.49 3.88
N TRP A 507 -18.37 3.31 3.60
CA TRP A 507 -17.62 2.13 4.00
C TRP A 507 -17.47 1.97 5.52
N PRO A 508 -17.37 3.01 6.37
CA PRO A 508 -17.26 2.80 7.81
C PRO A 508 -18.50 2.11 8.39
N GLU A 509 -19.69 2.53 7.96
CA GLU A 509 -20.95 1.92 8.35
C GLU A 509 -21.12 0.52 7.74
N ALA A 510 -20.75 0.35 6.46
CA ALA A 510 -20.86 -0.93 5.78
C ALA A 510 -19.95 -2.01 6.39
N LEU A 511 -18.71 -1.64 6.75
CA LEU A 511 -17.76 -2.54 7.42
C LEU A 511 -18.27 -2.91 8.82
N THR A 512 -18.71 -1.93 9.60
CA THR A 512 -19.30 -2.15 10.93
C THR A 512 -20.50 -3.09 10.86
N ALA A 513 -21.40 -2.89 9.89
CA ALA A 513 -22.57 -3.73 9.69
C ALA A 513 -22.19 -5.17 9.31
N ALA A 514 -21.21 -5.34 8.42
CA ALA A 514 -20.74 -6.65 8.00
C ALA A 514 -19.97 -7.40 9.12
N ALA A 515 -19.25 -6.66 9.98
CA ALA A 515 -18.51 -7.24 11.10
C ALA A 515 -19.41 -7.80 12.21
N GLY A 516 -20.69 -7.38 12.28
CA GLY A 516 -21.66 -7.86 13.27
C GLY A 516 -21.52 -7.21 14.65
N ASP A 517 -22.36 -7.63 15.61
CA ASP A 517 -22.38 -7.11 16.99
C ASP A 517 -21.85 -8.14 17.99
N ALA A 518 -20.63 -7.92 18.49
CA ALA A 518 -20.01 -8.80 19.47
C ALA A 518 -20.57 -8.61 20.89
N ARG A 519 -21.28 -7.51 21.19
CA ARG A 519 -21.84 -7.22 22.52
C ARG A 519 -23.07 -8.07 22.87
N ILE A 520 -23.70 -8.68 21.85
CA ILE A 520 -24.97 -9.39 22.01
C ILE A 520 -24.75 -10.90 22.31
N GLY A 521 -23.51 -11.42 22.20
CA GLY A 521 -23.25 -12.86 22.26
C GLY A 521 -22.43 -13.35 23.47
N THR A 522 -23.08 -14.05 24.41
CA THR A 522 -22.41 -14.85 25.48
C THR A 522 -22.31 -16.35 25.15
N THR A 523 -22.70 -16.77 23.94
CA THR A 523 -22.57 -18.15 23.46
C THR A 523 -21.79 -18.21 22.16
N ALA A 524 -21.09 -19.32 21.91
CA ALA A 524 -20.11 -19.60 20.85
C ALA A 524 -20.57 -19.42 19.38
N ALA A 525 -21.70 -18.77 19.13
CA ALA A 525 -22.35 -18.61 17.83
C ALA A 525 -22.79 -17.15 17.56
N SER A 526 -22.08 -16.13 18.07
CA SER A 526 -22.51 -14.72 17.89
C SER A 526 -22.49 -14.24 16.44
N GLY A 527 -21.93 -15.00 15.48
CA GLY A 527 -21.85 -14.61 14.07
C GLY A 527 -21.02 -13.34 13.82
N ALA A 528 -20.46 -12.72 14.86
CA ALA A 528 -19.67 -11.51 14.75
C ALA A 528 -18.23 -11.84 14.32
N TRP A 529 -17.72 -11.07 13.37
CA TRP A 529 -16.34 -11.12 12.92
C TRP A 529 -15.42 -10.35 13.87
N VAL A 530 -15.87 -9.19 14.37
CA VAL A 530 -15.02 -8.36 15.22
C VAL A 530 -14.71 -9.06 16.55
N CYS A 531 -13.42 -9.19 16.84
CA CYS A 531 -12.93 -9.89 18.02
C CYS A 531 -11.96 -9.06 18.88
N PHE A 532 -11.41 -7.98 18.33
CA PHE A 532 -10.52 -7.04 19.01
C PHE A 532 -10.65 -5.65 18.37
N ASP A 533 -10.61 -4.60 19.20
CA ASP A 533 -10.61 -3.20 18.78
C ASP A 533 -9.79 -2.40 19.80
N GLY A 534 -8.56 -2.05 19.43
CA GLY A 534 -7.58 -1.39 20.29
C GLY A 534 -7.11 -0.05 19.71
N VAL A 535 -7.14 0.99 20.53
CA VAL A 535 -6.73 2.36 20.18
C VAL A 535 -5.48 2.73 20.96
N PHE A 536 -4.43 3.08 20.23
CA PHE A 536 -3.13 3.48 20.75
C PHE A 536 -2.93 4.99 20.54
N ILE A 537 -2.62 5.69 21.62
CA ILE A 537 -2.43 7.15 21.66
C ILE A 537 -0.97 7.43 22.05
N ASP A 538 -0.44 8.56 21.57
CA ASP A 538 0.96 9.01 21.78
C ASP A 538 2.00 7.97 21.32
N ASP A 539 3.01 7.69 22.14
CA ASP A 539 4.11 6.77 21.83
C ASP A 539 3.74 5.27 21.98
N GLY A 540 2.46 4.98 22.27
CA GLY A 540 1.97 3.63 22.57
C GLY A 540 2.02 2.64 21.40
N TYR A 541 2.21 3.11 20.15
CA TYR A 541 2.37 2.25 18.99
C TYR A 541 3.56 2.67 18.13
N GLY A 542 4.46 1.73 17.86
CA GLY A 542 5.63 1.93 17.02
C GLY A 542 5.35 1.58 15.56
N TYR A 543 5.69 2.48 14.65
CA TYR A 543 5.67 2.27 13.21
C TYR A 543 7.08 2.09 12.67
N PHE A 544 7.29 1.11 11.82
CA PHE A 544 8.57 1.00 11.12
C PHE A 544 8.54 1.82 9.82
N CYS A 545 9.45 2.79 9.71
CA CYS A 545 9.63 3.58 8.50
C CYS A 545 10.74 2.98 7.65
N THR A 546 10.37 2.26 6.59
CA THR A 546 11.31 1.64 5.65
C THR A 546 12.19 2.67 4.94
N ALA A 547 11.67 3.85 4.64
CA ALA A 547 12.43 4.92 3.99
C ALA A 547 13.59 5.45 4.85
N THR A 548 13.46 5.43 6.18
CA THR A 548 14.51 5.90 7.11
C THR A 548 15.22 4.77 7.85
N ASN A 549 14.74 3.53 7.72
CA ASN A 549 15.21 2.36 8.47
C ASN A 549 15.17 2.57 10.00
N LYS A 550 14.08 3.19 10.49
CA LYS A 550 13.91 3.56 11.89
C LYS A 550 12.49 3.26 12.38
N TRP A 551 12.39 2.95 13.66
CA TRP A 551 11.12 2.96 14.38
C TRP A 551 10.73 4.41 14.68
N LEU A 552 9.46 4.72 14.43
CA LEU A 552 8.84 5.99 14.71
C LEU A 552 7.73 5.77 15.73
N HIS A 553 7.72 6.58 16.78
CA HIS A 553 6.70 6.58 17.82
C HIS A 553 5.99 7.95 17.81
N GLY A 554 4.76 8.01 18.33
CA GLY A 554 4.05 9.29 18.45
C GLY A 554 3.62 9.91 17.11
N VAL A 555 3.67 9.15 16.02
CA VAL A 555 3.40 9.69 14.66
C VAL A 555 1.93 10.00 14.47
N THR A 556 1.06 9.08 14.89
CA THR A 556 -0.40 9.23 14.88
C THR A 556 -1.01 8.30 15.92
N ALA A 557 -2.17 8.70 16.45
CA ALA A 557 -3.04 7.75 17.12
C ALA A 557 -3.46 6.66 16.13
N THR A 558 -3.48 5.42 16.61
CA THR A 558 -3.59 4.20 15.79
C THR A 558 -4.72 3.34 16.31
N GLU A 559 -5.48 2.76 15.40
CA GLU A 559 -6.52 1.78 15.71
C GLU A 559 -6.13 0.43 15.11
N VAL A 560 -6.18 -0.62 15.93
CA VAL A 560 -5.91 -2.01 15.55
C VAL A 560 -7.19 -2.81 15.72
N ILE A 561 -7.74 -3.30 14.61
CA ILE A 561 -9.00 -4.05 14.58
C ILE A 561 -8.73 -5.49 14.16
N GLY A 562 -9.14 -6.45 14.98
CA GLY A 562 -9.07 -7.87 14.67
C GLY A 562 -10.42 -8.41 14.21
N LEU A 563 -10.47 -8.97 12.99
CA LEU A 563 -11.66 -9.59 12.40
C LEU A 563 -11.38 -11.08 12.20
N ALA A 564 -12.05 -11.92 12.97
CA ALA A 564 -11.93 -13.37 12.88
C ALA A 564 -13.19 -13.98 12.27
N GLN A 565 -13.03 -14.86 11.29
CA GLN A 565 -14.16 -15.60 10.72
C GLN A 565 -14.93 -16.34 11.84
N PRO A 566 -16.27 -16.20 11.92
CA PRO A 566 -17.07 -16.80 12.99
C PRO A 566 -16.89 -18.32 13.06
N ARG A 567 -16.29 -18.80 14.16
CA ARG A 567 -16.04 -20.22 14.43
C ARG A 567 -15.86 -20.48 15.92
N ALA A 568 -15.85 -21.76 16.33
CA ALA A 568 -15.61 -22.14 17.72
C ALA A 568 -14.19 -21.70 18.16
N SER A 569 -14.11 -20.77 19.10
CA SER A 569 -12.86 -20.25 19.71
C SER A 569 -11.81 -19.74 18.69
N PRO A 570 -12.03 -18.58 18.04
CA PRO A 570 -11.04 -18.02 17.12
C PRO A 570 -9.74 -17.66 17.87
N PRO A 571 -8.56 -18.12 17.40
CA PRO A 571 -7.29 -17.88 18.10
C PRO A 571 -6.84 -16.42 18.00
N LEU A 572 -7.35 -15.64 17.02
CA LEU A 572 -6.91 -14.27 16.76
C LEU A 572 -7.07 -13.36 17.99
N LYS A 573 -8.24 -13.40 18.64
CA LYS A 573 -8.50 -12.58 19.84
C LYS A 573 -7.43 -12.82 20.90
N ARG A 574 -7.21 -14.09 21.27
CA ARG A 574 -6.20 -14.47 22.27
C ARG A 574 -4.79 -14.03 21.85
N ALA A 575 -4.45 -14.18 20.57
CA ALA A 575 -3.16 -13.75 20.06
C ALA A 575 -2.96 -12.23 20.21
N LEU A 576 -3.94 -11.42 19.81
CA LEU A 576 -3.90 -9.96 19.97
C LEU A 576 -3.88 -9.53 21.45
N GLU A 577 -4.70 -10.17 22.29
CA GLU A 577 -4.75 -9.92 23.73
C GLU A 577 -3.42 -10.25 24.43
N SER A 578 -2.78 -11.35 24.02
CA SER A 578 -1.47 -11.74 24.54
C SER A 578 -0.31 -10.89 24.04
N PHE A 579 -0.46 -10.23 22.88
CA PHE A 579 0.56 -9.33 22.35
C PHE A 579 0.48 -7.96 23.04
N TYR A 580 -0.71 -7.38 23.08
CA TYR A 580 -0.97 -6.07 23.66
C TYR A 580 -1.29 -6.15 25.16
N VAL A 581 -0.59 -7.01 25.90
CA VAL A 581 -0.82 -7.24 27.34
C VAL A 581 -1.10 -5.91 28.05
N VAL A 582 -2.32 -5.74 28.56
CA VAL A 582 -2.57 -4.82 29.66
C VAL A 582 -1.87 -5.46 30.85
N PRO A 583 -0.92 -4.81 31.53
CA PRO A 583 -0.40 -5.34 32.78
C PRO A 583 -1.60 -5.58 33.70
N ALA A 584 -1.98 -6.83 33.88
CA ALA A 584 -2.88 -7.20 34.94
C ALA A 584 -2.12 -6.86 36.22
N VAL A 585 -2.55 -5.81 36.91
CA VAL A 585 -2.12 -5.54 38.27
C VAL A 585 -2.45 -6.80 39.06
N LEU A 586 -1.41 -7.59 39.37
CA LEU A 586 -1.49 -8.72 40.30
C LEU A 586 -1.50 -8.21 41.73
#